data_AF-A0A0Q9QAW2-F1
#
_entry.id   AF-A0A0Q9QAW2-F1
#
_cell.length_a   1.000
_cell.length_b   1.000
_cell.length_c   1.000
_cell.angle_alpha   90.00
_cell.angle_beta   90.00
_cell.angle_gamma   90.00
#
_symmetry.space_group_name_H-M   'P 1'
#
loop_
_entity.id
_entity.type
_entity.pdbx_description
1 polymer ?
#
loop_
_entity_poly.entity_id
_entity_poly.type
_entity_poly.pdbx_seq_one_letter_code
_entity_poly.pdbx_strand_id
1 'polypeptide(L)'
;MTDEDQAGPREPGSRGAELVLAATFLLGVVTSLVLVLTWGLLTGDDEPRAAQAGLAQGTDLLDQGQGPSPGATGDPGASSPAPVATRPAPSRLARCASAEHTLAQALDAAGPALEQWKVHVDAMNQLVVGEITLQQATDFWNRTRVGAQHKVAGFRDTVQQVRRDGVDCPDPDLLAPGSRRLPGCARQVQAEIAVLRAARTSIDTWDRHITDMDMLRMGDLSPDEATRMWLSMWHQGVRDLEAYRTAQRHAEALDGCAGIATP
;
A
#
# COMPACT_ATOMS: atom_id res chain seq x y z
N MET A 1 -48.35 -64.40 -11.78
CA MET A 1 -48.30 -62.93 -11.61
C MET A 1 -46.82 -62.63 -11.45
N THR A 2 -46.18 -62.33 -12.57
CA THR A 2 -44.73 -62.26 -12.74
C THR A 2 -44.28 -60.81 -12.54
N ASP A 3 -43.43 -60.59 -11.55
CA ASP A 3 -42.65 -59.35 -11.38
C ASP A 3 -41.49 -59.37 -12.37
N GLU A 4 -41.47 -58.37 -13.26
CA GLU A 4 -40.35 -58.07 -14.16
C GLU A 4 -39.43 -57.04 -13.51
N ASP A 5 -38.22 -57.47 -13.17
CA ASP A 5 -37.08 -56.64 -12.80
C ASP A 5 -36.68 -55.68 -13.93
N GLN A 6 -36.84 -54.37 -13.73
CA GLN A 6 -36.21 -53.34 -14.58
C GLN A 6 -34.84 -52.94 -14.02
N ALA A 7 -33.77 -53.53 -14.59
CA ALA A 7 -32.41 -53.06 -14.42
C ALA A 7 -32.14 -51.88 -15.36
N GLY A 8 -32.01 -50.67 -14.81
CA GLY A 8 -31.60 -49.47 -15.55
C GLY A 8 -30.13 -49.52 -15.98
N PRO A 9 -29.76 -48.89 -17.12
CA PRO A 9 -28.39 -48.86 -17.62
C PRO A 9 -27.49 -48.02 -16.71
N ARG A 10 -26.32 -48.58 -16.36
CA ARG A 10 -25.26 -47.87 -15.62
C ARG A 10 -24.53 -46.91 -16.56
N GLU A 11 -24.47 -45.64 -16.20
CA GLU A 11 -23.69 -44.63 -16.94
C GLU A 11 -22.17 -44.90 -16.84
N PRO A 12 -21.42 -44.78 -17.95
CA PRO A 12 -19.97 -44.93 -17.96
C PRO A 12 -19.28 -43.74 -17.26
N GLY A 13 -18.33 -44.06 -16.39
CA GLY A 13 -17.74 -43.15 -15.42
C GLY A 13 -17.01 -41.92 -15.99
N SER A 14 -17.37 -40.75 -15.44
CA SER A 14 -16.79 -39.40 -15.61
C SER A 14 -15.32 -39.23 -15.17
N ARG A 15 -14.55 -40.30 -14.97
CA ARG A 15 -13.15 -40.19 -14.48
C ARG A 15 -12.11 -39.94 -15.57
N GLY A 16 -12.47 -40.14 -16.85
CA GLY A 16 -11.56 -39.93 -17.98
C GLY A 16 -11.40 -38.47 -18.40
N ALA A 17 -12.44 -37.64 -18.25
CA ALA A 17 -12.45 -36.27 -18.75
C ALA A 17 -11.55 -35.33 -17.91
N GLU A 18 -11.47 -35.53 -16.60
CA GLU A 18 -10.65 -34.68 -15.71
C GLU A 18 -9.15 -34.88 -15.92
N LEU A 19 -8.70 -36.11 -16.22
CA LEU A 19 -7.29 -36.39 -16.52
C LEU A 19 -6.84 -35.80 -17.86
N VAL A 20 -7.74 -35.73 -18.84
CA VAL A 20 -7.43 -35.15 -20.16
C VAL A 20 -7.27 -33.62 -20.09
N LEU A 21 -8.07 -32.94 -19.26
CA LEU A 21 -7.96 -31.49 -19.04
C LEU A 21 -6.71 -31.09 -18.24
N ALA A 22 -6.33 -31.88 -17.22
CA ALA A 22 -5.11 -31.61 -16.46
C ALA A 22 -3.84 -31.80 -17.30
N ALA A 23 -3.83 -32.80 -18.20
CA ALA A 23 -2.69 -33.08 -19.07
C ALA A 23 -2.47 -31.99 -20.15
N THR A 24 -3.53 -31.41 -20.71
CA THR A 24 -3.42 -30.35 -21.72
C THR A 24 -2.92 -29.02 -21.13
N PHE A 25 -3.30 -28.70 -19.89
CA PHE A 25 -2.82 -27.50 -19.19
C PHE A 25 -1.30 -27.56 -18.94
N LEU A 26 -0.79 -28.67 -18.42
CA LEU A 26 0.65 -28.84 -18.16
C LEU A 26 1.48 -28.78 -19.46
N LEU A 27 0.97 -29.37 -20.54
CA LEU A 27 1.64 -29.31 -21.84
C LEU A 27 1.72 -27.87 -22.40
N GLY A 28 0.65 -27.08 -22.21
CA GLY A 28 0.58 -25.68 -22.65
C GLY A 28 1.50 -24.74 -21.86
N VAL A 29 1.63 -24.93 -20.54
CA VAL A 29 2.54 -24.14 -19.71
C VAL A 29 4.00 -24.41 -20.07
N VAL A 30 4.38 -25.68 -20.22
CA VAL A 30 5.76 -26.06 -20.56
C VAL A 30 6.15 -25.56 -21.97
N THR A 31 5.26 -25.67 -22.95
CA THR A 31 5.54 -25.18 -24.31
C THR A 31 5.66 -23.66 -24.38
N SER A 32 4.84 -22.92 -23.61
CA SER A 32 4.92 -21.46 -23.53
C SER A 32 6.24 -21.00 -22.89
N LEU A 33 6.71 -21.70 -21.85
CA LEU A 33 7.95 -21.38 -21.15
C LEU A 33 9.20 -21.61 -22.03
N VAL A 34 9.20 -22.68 -22.83
CA VAL A 34 10.27 -22.96 -23.82
C VAL A 34 10.31 -21.92 -24.93
N LEU A 35 9.16 -21.41 -25.38
CA LEU A 35 9.10 -20.36 -26.43
C LEU A 35 9.62 -19.01 -25.93
N VAL A 36 9.34 -18.64 -24.68
CA VAL A 36 9.87 -17.39 -24.09
C VAL A 36 11.40 -17.46 -23.90
N LEU A 37 11.90 -18.60 -23.44
CA LEU A 37 13.35 -18.81 -23.27
C LEU A 37 14.10 -18.84 -24.60
N THR A 38 13.52 -19.44 -25.65
CA THR A 38 14.15 -19.45 -26.98
C THR A 38 14.11 -18.10 -27.66
N TRP A 39 13.06 -17.28 -27.46
CA TRP A 39 13.01 -15.92 -28.00
C TRP A 39 14.06 -14.99 -27.37
N GLY A 40 14.26 -15.07 -26.06
CA GLY A 40 15.28 -14.26 -25.35
C GLY A 40 16.73 -14.57 -25.77
N LEU A 41 17.00 -15.78 -26.26
CA LEU A 41 18.31 -16.18 -26.78
C LEU A 41 18.52 -15.80 -28.26
N LEU A 42 17.45 -15.54 -29.01
CA LEU A 42 17.50 -15.25 -30.46
C LEU A 42 17.47 -13.75 -30.80
N THR A 43 17.10 -12.88 -29.86
CA THR A 43 17.07 -11.41 -30.08
C THR A 43 18.13 -10.65 -29.28
N GLY A 44 19.13 -11.35 -28.73
CA GLY A 44 20.25 -10.74 -28.01
C GLY A 44 21.41 -10.41 -28.94
N ASP A 45 21.22 -9.46 -29.87
CA ASP A 45 22.32 -8.83 -30.60
C ASP A 45 22.36 -7.32 -30.32
N ASP A 46 23.53 -6.92 -29.80
CA ASP A 46 24.23 -5.64 -29.86
C ASP A 46 23.64 -4.33 -29.26
N GLU A 47 24.41 -3.85 -28.27
CA GLU A 47 24.48 -2.48 -27.73
C GLU A 47 24.45 -1.38 -28.83
N PRO A 48 24.09 -0.15 -28.44
CA PRO A 48 25.18 0.84 -28.45
C PRO A 48 25.37 1.54 -27.11
N ARG A 49 26.61 1.39 -26.64
CA ARG A 49 27.32 2.20 -25.67
C ARG A 49 27.22 3.69 -26.03
N ALA A 50 26.37 4.43 -25.33
CA ALA A 50 26.32 5.88 -25.42
C ALA A 50 26.92 6.53 -24.15
N ALA A 51 28.15 7.01 -24.35
CA ALA A 51 28.76 8.19 -23.75
C ALA A 51 28.71 8.38 -22.21
N GLN A 52 29.86 8.07 -21.61
CA GLN A 52 30.40 8.86 -20.49
C GLN A 52 30.71 10.29 -20.97
N ALA A 53 30.05 11.27 -20.36
CA ALA A 53 30.48 12.65 -20.15
C ALA A 53 29.70 13.10 -18.91
N GLY A 54 30.26 13.58 -17.80
CA GLY A 54 31.44 14.42 -17.63
C GLY A 54 31.00 15.58 -16.73
N LEU A 55 31.41 15.53 -15.46
CA LEU A 55 31.74 16.65 -14.57
C LEU A 55 30.75 17.81 -14.35
N ALA A 56 30.29 17.95 -13.10
CA ALA A 56 30.25 19.19 -12.30
C ALA A 56 29.83 18.80 -10.86
N GLN A 57 30.72 18.62 -9.88
CA GLN A 57 31.37 19.68 -9.10
C GLN A 57 30.49 20.93 -8.93
N GLY A 58 29.81 21.01 -7.79
CA GLY A 58 29.12 22.18 -7.27
C GLY A 58 29.31 22.24 -5.76
N THR A 59 30.55 22.53 -5.35
CA THR A 59 30.88 23.06 -4.02
C THR A 59 30.61 24.56 -4.01
N ASP A 60 29.62 24.98 -3.23
CA ASP A 60 29.42 26.35 -2.73
C ASP A 60 28.83 26.15 -1.32
N LEU A 61 29.50 26.38 -0.19
CA LEU A 61 30.32 27.52 0.27
C LEU A 61 29.56 28.86 0.27
N LEU A 62 28.66 28.99 1.23
CA LEU A 62 28.33 30.25 1.91
C LEU A 62 28.30 29.87 3.40
N ASP A 63 29.29 30.13 4.25
CA ASP A 63 30.01 31.39 4.51
C ASP A 63 29.09 32.60 4.53
N GLN A 64 28.56 32.91 5.72
CA GLN A 64 28.36 34.29 6.17
C GLN A 64 27.99 34.35 7.66
N GLY A 65 28.83 35.04 8.43
CA GLY A 65 28.32 36.03 9.38
C GLY A 65 28.47 35.75 10.88
N GLN A 66 29.66 35.40 11.35
CA GLN A 66 29.99 35.48 12.77
C GLN A 66 30.48 36.91 13.10
N GLY A 67 29.56 37.78 13.51
CA GLY A 67 29.86 39.14 14.00
C GLY A 67 29.95 39.18 15.54
N PRO A 68 30.92 39.89 16.13
CA PRO A 68 31.07 40.01 17.58
C PRO A 68 30.09 41.01 18.21
N SER A 69 29.75 40.71 19.48
CA SER A 69 28.92 41.50 20.39
C SER A 69 29.27 42.98 20.49
N PRO A 70 28.27 43.81 20.81
CA PRO A 70 28.42 44.91 21.75
C PRO A 70 27.75 44.56 23.09
N GLY A 71 28.48 44.75 24.17
CA GLY A 71 27.92 44.78 25.52
C GLY A 71 26.95 45.95 25.68
N ALA A 72 25.80 45.69 26.29
CA ALA A 72 24.88 46.71 26.79
C ALA A 72 24.80 46.57 28.30
N THR A 73 25.45 47.51 28.97
CA THR A 73 25.43 47.77 30.40
C THR A 73 24.11 48.47 30.75
N GLY A 74 23.36 47.91 31.71
CA GLY A 74 22.47 48.64 32.63
C GLY A 74 21.11 49.13 32.10
N ASP A 75 20.03 48.52 32.60
CA ASP A 75 18.97 49.24 33.33
C ASP A 75 18.04 48.26 34.09
N PRO A 76 17.88 48.33 35.43
CA PRO A 76 16.90 47.54 36.16
C PRO A 76 15.55 48.28 36.18
N GLY A 77 14.95 48.46 35.01
CA GLY A 77 13.57 48.92 34.85
C GLY A 77 12.61 47.74 34.91
N ALA A 78 12.28 47.26 36.12
CA ALA A 78 11.31 46.19 36.34
C ALA A 78 9.90 46.61 35.91
N SER A 79 9.61 46.49 34.62
CA SER A 79 8.25 46.48 34.10
C SER A 79 7.74 45.04 34.20
N SER A 80 6.81 44.81 35.13
CA SER A 80 6.11 43.52 35.24
C SER A 80 5.56 43.13 33.87
N PRO A 81 5.93 41.97 33.30
CA PRO A 81 5.34 41.51 32.06
C PRO A 81 3.83 41.40 32.28
N ALA A 82 3.04 42.07 31.43
CA ALA A 82 1.60 41.93 31.42
C ALA A 82 1.26 40.43 31.34
N PRO A 83 0.23 39.94 32.06
CA PRO A 83 -0.13 38.53 32.04
C PRO A 83 -0.43 38.11 30.60
N VAL A 84 0.42 37.25 30.04
CA VAL A 84 0.21 36.65 28.73
C VAL A 84 -1.09 35.86 28.84
N ALA A 85 -2.14 36.34 28.17
CA ALA A 85 -3.43 35.67 28.15
C ALA A 85 -3.24 34.23 27.68
N THR A 86 -3.37 33.28 28.61
CA THR A 86 -3.19 31.85 28.33
C THR A 86 -4.35 31.42 27.45
N ARG A 87 -4.07 30.98 26.22
CA ARG A 87 -5.12 30.43 25.36
C ARG A 87 -5.75 29.22 26.06
N PRO A 88 -7.09 29.11 26.09
CA PRO A 88 -7.73 27.93 26.66
C PRO A 88 -7.27 26.68 25.92
N ALA A 89 -6.99 25.62 26.68
CA ALA A 89 -6.60 24.33 26.11
C ALA A 89 -7.72 23.78 25.21
N PRO A 90 -7.39 23.12 24.08
CA PRO A 90 -8.39 22.54 23.20
C PRO A 90 -9.20 21.46 23.93
N SER A 91 -10.52 21.43 23.65
CA SER A 91 -11.40 20.40 24.20
C SER A 91 -11.00 18.99 23.72
N ARG A 92 -11.34 17.94 24.47
CA ARG A 92 -11.10 16.54 24.06
C ARG A 92 -11.68 16.22 22.67
N LEU A 93 -12.85 16.77 22.38
CA LEU A 93 -13.52 16.59 21.10
C LEU A 93 -12.76 17.26 19.95
N ALA A 94 -12.22 18.46 20.18
CA ALA A 94 -11.40 19.16 19.19
C ALA A 94 -10.09 18.41 18.89
N ARG A 95 -9.49 17.77 19.90
CA ARG A 95 -8.29 16.94 19.70
C ARG A 95 -8.59 15.68 18.89
N CYS A 96 -9.70 14.98 19.17
CA CYS A 96 -10.13 13.87 18.32
C CYS A 96 -10.41 14.28 16.87
N ALA A 97 -11.09 15.42 16.65
CA ALA A 97 -11.33 15.90 15.28
C ALA A 97 -10.01 16.24 14.56
N SER A 98 -9.03 16.80 15.27
CA SER A 98 -7.68 17.01 14.71
C SER A 98 -6.97 15.69 14.40
N ALA A 99 -7.17 14.67 15.23
CA ALA A 99 -6.61 13.33 15.05
C ALA A 99 -7.20 12.63 13.81
N GLU A 100 -8.54 12.66 13.66
CA GLU A 100 -9.26 12.19 12.47
C GLU A 100 -8.73 12.89 11.21
N HIS A 101 -8.61 14.23 11.23
CA HIS A 101 -8.07 14.97 10.09
C HIS A 101 -6.64 14.54 9.70
N THR A 102 -5.79 14.29 10.70
CA THR A 102 -4.41 13.84 10.48
C THR A 102 -4.37 12.44 9.87
N LEU A 103 -5.25 11.54 10.32
CA LEU A 103 -5.39 10.19 9.76
C LEU A 103 -5.96 10.21 8.35
N ALA A 104 -6.97 11.05 8.08
CA ALA A 104 -7.60 11.19 6.77
C ALA A 104 -6.59 11.60 5.68
N GLN A 105 -5.67 12.52 5.98
CA GLN A 105 -4.59 12.89 5.04
C GLN A 105 -3.66 11.70 4.72
N ALA A 106 -3.32 10.88 5.72
CA ALA A 106 -2.48 9.72 5.50
C ALA A 106 -3.20 8.62 4.71
N LEU A 107 -4.50 8.43 4.96
CA LEU A 107 -5.35 7.49 4.21
C LEU A 107 -5.56 7.92 2.76
N ASP A 108 -5.75 9.21 2.50
CA ASP A 108 -5.83 9.76 1.14
C ASP A 108 -4.53 9.48 0.36
N ALA A 109 -3.38 9.73 0.99
CA ALA A 109 -2.07 9.43 0.41
C ALA A 109 -1.83 7.92 0.17
N ALA A 110 -2.51 7.03 0.90
CA ALA A 110 -2.42 5.59 0.69
C ALA A 110 -3.13 5.14 -0.60
N GLY A 111 -4.21 5.83 -0.98
CA GLY A 111 -5.10 5.47 -2.08
C GLY A 111 -4.37 5.16 -3.40
N PRO A 112 -3.51 6.06 -3.92
CA PRO A 112 -2.80 5.83 -5.17
C PRO A 112 -1.90 4.59 -5.18
N ALA A 113 -1.25 4.26 -4.06
CA ALA A 113 -0.39 3.08 -3.93
C ALA A 113 -1.22 1.79 -3.84
N LEU A 114 -2.31 1.80 -3.06
CA LEU A 114 -3.22 0.66 -2.90
C LEU A 114 -3.96 0.34 -4.20
N GLU A 115 -4.41 1.35 -4.95
CA GLU A 115 -5.10 1.13 -6.23
C GLU A 115 -4.15 0.52 -7.26
N GLN A 116 -2.90 1.01 -7.32
CA GLN A 116 -1.90 0.42 -8.20
C GLN A 116 -1.57 -1.02 -7.81
N TRP A 117 -1.46 -1.31 -6.51
CA TRP A 117 -1.24 -2.66 -6.03
C TRP A 117 -2.41 -3.58 -6.37
N LYS A 118 -3.65 -3.11 -6.20
CA LYS A 118 -4.86 -3.82 -6.60
C LYS A 118 -4.83 -4.18 -8.09
N VAL A 119 -4.55 -3.22 -8.98
CA VAL A 119 -4.47 -3.48 -10.43
C VAL A 119 -3.42 -4.55 -10.74
N HIS A 120 -2.27 -4.52 -10.06
CA HIS A 120 -1.22 -5.52 -10.24
C HIS A 120 -1.67 -6.93 -9.81
N VAL A 121 -2.31 -7.05 -8.64
CA VAL A 121 -2.88 -8.30 -8.12
C VAL A 121 -4.01 -8.81 -9.03
N ASP A 122 -4.85 -7.93 -9.54
CA ASP A 122 -5.96 -8.30 -10.43
C ASP A 122 -5.43 -8.85 -11.77
N ALA A 123 -4.34 -8.30 -12.31
CA ALA A 123 -3.70 -8.86 -13.50
C ALA A 123 -3.18 -10.29 -13.26
N MET A 124 -2.61 -10.57 -12.08
CA MET A 124 -2.25 -11.95 -11.70
C MET A 124 -3.48 -12.85 -11.63
N ASN A 125 -4.58 -12.39 -11.02
CA ASN A 125 -5.83 -13.14 -10.94
C ASN A 125 -6.38 -13.47 -12.34
N GLN A 126 -6.39 -12.51 -13.25
CA GLN A 126 -6.82 -12.70 -14.64
C GLN A 126 -5.92 -13.67 -15.39
N LEU A 127 -4.61 -13.59 -15.19
CA LEU A 127 -3.65 -14.49 -15.83
C LEU A 127 -3.89 -15.95 -15.41
N VAL A 128 -4.08 -16.21 -14.11
CA VAL A 128 -4.23 -17.58 -13.59
C VAL A 128 -5.54 -18.24 -14.02
N VAL A 129 -6.60 -17.47 -14.29
CA VAL A 129 -7.86 -17.99 -14.83
C VAL A 129 -7.91 -18.00 -16.36
N GLY A 130 -6.84 -17.57 -17.04
CA GLY A 130 -6.75 -17.54 -18.50
C GLY A 130 -7.53 -16.41 -19.18
N GLU A 131 -7.94 -15.37 -18.43
CA GLU A 131 -8.61 -14.19 -18.98
C GLU A 131 -7.63 -13.27 -19.75
N ILE A 132 -6.35 -13.28 -19.39
CA ILE A 132 -5.28 -12.59 -20.11
C ILE A 132 -4.11 -13.53 -20.40
N THR A 133 -3.36 -13.23 -21.46
CA THR A 133 -2.11 -13.90 -21.79
C THR A 133 -0.96 -13.43 -20.92
N LEU A 134 0.11 -14.23 -20.84
CA LEU A 134 1.35 -13.84 -20.14
C LEU A 134 1.95 -12.54 -20.70
N GLN A 135 1.89 -12.33 -22.02
CA GLN A 135 2.37 -11.10 -22.65
C GLN A 135 1.56 -9.89 -22.16
N GLN A 136 0.24 -9.98 -22.16
CA GLN A 136 -0.62 -8.91 -21.66
C GLN A 136 -0.33 -8.62 -20.18
N ALA A 137 -0.20 -9.66 -19.35
CA ALA A 137 0.15 -9.52 -17.93
C ALA A 137 1.50 -8.82 -17.75
N THR A 138 2.52 -9.20 -18.52
CA THR A 138 3.84 -8.58 -18.53
C THR A 138 3.76 -7.09 -18.88
N ASP A 139 2.99 -6.73 -19.91
CA ASP A 139 2.79 -5.33 -20.28
C ASP A 139 2.08 -4.53 -19.18
N PHE A 140 1.10 -5.14 -18.49
CA PHE A 140 0.45 -4.54 -17.32
C PHE A 140 1.43 -4.32 -16.16
N TRP A 141 2.24 -5.31 -15.82
CA TRP A 141 3.21 -5.21 -14.74
C TRP A 141 4.30 -4.18 -15.03
N ASN A 142 4.77 -4.11 -16.27
CA ASN A 142 5.72 -3.08 -16.71
C ASN A 142 5.16 -1.67 -16.53
N ARG A 143 3.88 -1.44 -16.88
CA ARG A 143 3.21 -0.15 -16.67
C ARG A 143 2.97 0.15 -15.19
N THR A 144 2.51 -0.83 -14.41
CA THR A 144 2.18 -0.63 -12.99
C THR A 144 3.40 -0.44 -12.10
N ARG A 145 4.61 -0.86 -12.52
CA ARG A 145 5.86 -0.55 -11.81
C ARG A 145 6.24 0.93 -11.89
N VAL A 146 5.95 1.60 -13.01
CA VAL A 146 6.35 3.00 -13.22
C VAL A 146 5.65 3.90 -12.20
N GLY A 147 6.44 4.70 -11.48
CA GLY A 147 5.95 5.61 -10.44
C GLY A 147 5.44 4.93 -9.16
N ALA A 148 5.54 3.60 -9.04
CA ALA A 148 5.05 2.88 -7.86
C ALA A 148 5.84 3.24 -6.60
N GLN A 149 7.17 3.27 -6.67
CA GLN A 149 8.02 3.70 -5.56
C GLN A 149 7.70 5.12 -5.09
N HIS A 150 7.38 6.04 -6.02
CA HIS A 150 7.03 7.41 -5.66
C HIS A 150 5.73 7.49 -4.85
N LYS A 151 4.70 6.72 -5.23
CA LYS A 151 3.44 6.64 -4.48
C LYS A 151 3.64 6.00 -3.10
N VAL A 152 4.45 4.95 -3.02
CA VAL A 152 4.84 4.34 -1.74
C VAL A 152 5.56 5.35 -0.85
N ALA A 153 6.50 6.11 -1.40
CA ALA A 153 7.23 7.16 -0.67
C ALA A 153 6.28 8.25 -0.15
N GLY A 154 5.37 8.75 -1.00
CA GLY A 154 4.38 9.76 -0.59
C GLY A 154 3.50 9.28 0.58
N PHE A 155 3.06 8.03 0.57
CA PHE A 155 2.36 7.45 1.72
C PHE A 155 3.25 7.30 2.96
N ARG A 156 4.52 6.89 2.80
CA ARG A 156 5.45 6.77 3.94
C ARG A 156 5.68 8.11 4.61
N ASP A 157 5.80 9.18 3.85
CA ASP A 157 5.98 10.54 4.37
C ASP A 157 4.80 10.96 5.26
N THR A 158 3.56 10.70 4.83
CA THR A 158 2.37 11.00 5.65
C THR A 158 2.27 10.11 6.89
N VAL A 159 2.66 8.83 6.81
CA VAL A 159 2.74 7.95 8.00
C VAL A 159 3.78 8.47 9.00
N GLN A 160 4.93 8.96 8.53
CA GLN A 160 5.92 9.57 9.42
C GLN A 160 5.39 10.87 10.04
N GLN A 161 4.62 11.66 9.29
CA GLN A 161 3.93 12.83 9.84
C GLN A 161 2.98 12.43 10.98
N VAL A 162 2.10 11.45 10.77
CA VAL A 162 1.19 10.93 11.80
C VAL A 162 1.95 10.46 13.04
N ARG A 163 3.11 9.80 12.89
CA ARG A 163 3.94 9.36 14.02
C ARG A 163 4.57 10.51 14.79
N ARG A 164 4.99 11.57 14.10
CA ARG A 164 5.59 12.76 14.72
C ARG A 164 4.55 13.57 15.48
N ASP A 165 3.39 13.78 14.86
CA ASP A 165 2.30 14.59 15.43
C ASP A 165 1.56 13.83 16.54
N GLY A 166 1.52 12.49 16.42
CA GLY A 166 0.72 11.64 17.27
C GLY A 166 -0.77 11.70 16.92
N VAL A 167 -1.55 10.87 17.61
CA VAL A 167 -3.00 10.79 17.46
C VAL A 167 -3.61 11.00 18.84
N ASP A 168 -4.00 12.24 19.15
CA ASP A 168 -4.58 12.60 20.46
C ASP A 168 -6.11 12.47 20.44
N CYS A 169 -6.58 11.25 20.69
CA CYS A 169 -7.97 10.97 20.96
C CYS A 169 -8.08 9.90 22.05
N PRO A 170 -8.90 10.08 23.10
CA PRO A 170 -9.10 9.07 24.14
C PRO A 170 -9.65 7.78 23.54
N ASP A 171 -9.24 6.67 24.16
CA ASP A 171 -9.82 5.36 23.89
C ASP A 171 -11.34 5.39 24.13
N PRO A 172 -12.18 4.99 23.16
CA PRO A 172 -13.63 4.99 23.30
C PRO A 172 -14.12 4.15 24.49
N ASP A 173 -13.40 3.10 24.88
CA ASP A 173 -13.78 2.21 26.00
C ASP A 173 -13.58 2.87 27.37
N LEU A 174 -12.78 3.95 27.44
CA LEU A 174 -12.53 4.71 28.67
C LEU A 174 -13.49 5.91 28.83
N LEU A 175 -14.40 6.12 27.89
CA LEU A 175 -15.33 7.25 27.93
C LEU A 175 -16.60 6.92 28.71
N ALA A 176 -16.94 7.79 29.66
CA ALA A 176 -18.16 7.65 30.44
C ALA A 176 -19.42 7.71 29.54
N PRO A 177 -20.42 6.83 29.77
CA PRO A 177 -21.72 6.93 29.12
C PRO A 177 -22.37 8.29 29.46
N GLY A 178 -22.55 9.18 28.48
CA GLY A 178 -23.23 10.47 28.72
C GLY A 178 -22.88 11.59 27.75
N SER A 179 -21.66 11.60 27.18
CA SER A 179 -21.36 12.48 26.03
C SER A 179 -21.72 11.74 24.74
N ARG A 180 -22.68 12.24 23.95
CA ARG A 180 -23.11 11.50 22.74
C ARG A 180 -22.09 11.56 21.60
N ARG A 181 -21.35 12.67 21.49
CA ARG A 181 -20.48 12.97 20.33
C ARG A 181 -19.05 12.44 20.46
N LEU A 182 -18.45 12.57 21.65
CA LEU A 182 -17.06 12.17 21.86
C LEU A 182 -16.82 10.65 21.64
N PRO A 183 -17.69 9.72 22.12
CA PRO A 183 -17.49 8.30 21.88
C PRO A 183 -17.62 7.89 20.41
N GLY A 184 -18.51 8.54 19.65
CA GLY A 184 -18.62 8.32 18.20
C GLY A 184 -17.33 8.69 17.47
N CYS A 185 -16.85 9.92 17.72
CA CYS A 185 -15.60 10.41 17.13
C CYS A 185 -14.37 9.58 17.58
N ALA A 186 -14.31 9.14 18.84
CA ALA A 186 -13.25 8.26 19.33
C ALA A 186 -13.24 6.89 18.64
N ARG A 187 -14.41 6.29 18.40
CA ARG A 187 -14.51 5.05 17.63
C ARG A 187 -14.09 5.24 16.17
N GLN A 188 -14.45 6.36 15.55
CA GLN A 188 -14.01 6.69 14.20
C GLN A 188 -12.48 6.73 14.11
N VAL A 189 -11.84 7.52 14.98
CA VAL A 189 -10.37 7.63 15.02
C VAL A 189 -9.72 6.26 15.25
N GLN A 190 -10.26 5.44 16.15
CA GLN A 190 -9.74 4.09 16.38
C GLN A 190 -9.88 3.18 15.14
N ALA A 191 -11.00 3.26 14.43
CA ALA A 191 -11.21 2.53 13.19
C ALA A 191 -10.24 3.00 12.10
N GLU A 192 -10.04 4.30 11.93
CA GLU A 192 -9.08 4.87 10.97
C GLU A 192 -7.63 4.48 11.28
N ILE A 193 -7.23 4.39 12.56
CA ILE A 193 -5.93 3.82 12.94
C ILE A 193 -5.80 2.38 12.44
N ALA A 194 -6.87 1.58 12.54
CA ALA A 194 -6.88 0.21 12.04
C ALA A 194 -6.81 0.17 10.50
N VAL A 195 -7.52 1.06 9.79
CA VAL A 195 -7.40 1.22 8.33
C VAL A 195 -5.97 1.58 7.95
N LEU A 196 -5.36 2.57 8.60
CA LEU A 196 -4.00 3.02 8.31
C LEU A 196 -2.97 1.90 8.54
N ARG A 197 -3.18 1.08 9.58
CA ARG A 197 -2.34 -0.10 9.83
C ARG A 197 -2.47 -1.13 8.71
N ALA A 198 -3.69 -1.44 8.28
CA ALA A 198 -3.94 -2.39 7.19
C ALA A 198 -3.38 -1.87 5.84
N ALA A 199 -3.57 -0.58 5.55
CA ALA A 199 -3.00 0.10 4.40
C ALA A 199 -1.48 -0.03 4.39
N ARG A 200 -0.84 0.26 5.53
CA ARG A 200 0.62 0.12 5.67
C ARG A 200 1.09 -1.31 5.42
N THR A 201 0.45 -2.32 6.00
CA THR A 201 0.82 -3.72 5.74
C THR A 201 0.75 -4.05 4.25
N SER A 202 -0.34 -3.67 3.59
CA SER A 202 -0.53 -3.91 2.15
C SER A 202 0.52 -3.18 1.29
N ILE A 203 0.80 -1.91 1.61
CA ILE A 203 1.80 -1.11 0.90
C ILE A 203 3.23 -1.61 1.16
N ASP A 204 3.56 -2.10 2.37
CA ASP A 204 4.86 -2.71 2.68
C ASP A 204 5.04 -4.05 1.95
N THR A 205 3.95 -4.79 1.66
CA THR A 205 3.98 -5.94 0.74
C THR A 205 4.22 -5.47 -0.70
N TRP A 206 3.53 -4.43 -1.17
CA TRP A 206 3.74 -3.88 -2.51
C TRP A 206 5.17 -3.38 -2.74
N ASP A 207 5.73 -2.63 -1.78
CA ASP A 207 7.09 -2.08 -1.86
C ASP A 207 8.17 -3.15 -2.04
N ARG A 208 8.07 -4.23 -1.24
CA ARG A 208 8.97 -5.37 -1.37
C ARG A 208 8.85 -6.02 -2.75
N HIS A 209 7.62 -6.22 -3.23
CA HIS A 209 7.40 -6.80 -4.56
C HIS A 209 7.97 -5.91 -5.69
N ILE A 210 7.86 -4.58 -5.60
CA ILE A 210 8.50 -3.66 -6.54
C ILE A 210 10.02 -3.84 -6.54
N THR A 211 10.61 -3.95 -5.35
CA THR A 211 12.06 -4.16 -5.20
C THR A 211 12.49 -5.47 -5.87
N ASP A 212 11.73 -6.55 -5.66
CA ASP A 212 12.02 -7.86 -6.27
C ASP A 212 11.90 -7.80 -7.81
N MET A 213 10.91 -7.06 -8.34
CA MET A 213 10.81 -6.82 -9.79
C MET A 213 12.03 -6.07 -10.34
N ASP A 214 12.55 -5.08 -9.60
CA ASP A 214 13.74 -4.35 -10.00
C ASP A 214 15.01 -5.22 -9.89
N MET A 215 15.12 -6.10 -8.88
CA MET A 215 16.22 -7.06 -8.77
C MET A 215 16.25 -8.04 -9.94
N LEU A 216 15.09 -8.59 -10.34
CA LEU A 216 15.01 -9.43 -11.54
C LEU A 216 15.49 -8.68 -12.78
N ARG A 217 15.07 -7.42 -12.95
CA ARG A 217 15.48 -6.59 -14.08
C ARG A 217 16.99 -6.31 -14.10
N MET A 218 17.61 -6.17 -12.94
CA MET A 218 19.06 -5.94 -12.81
C MET A 218 19.87 -7.23 -12.96
N GLY A 219 19.23 -8.40 -12.98
CA GLY A 219 19.89 -9.71 -13.02
C GLY A 219 20.35 -10.20 -11.64
N ASP A 220 19.97 -9.51 -10.57
CA ASP A 220 20.29 -9.88 -9.18
C ASP A 220 19.38 -11.00 -8.65
N LEU A 221 18.26 -11.25 -9.33
CA LEU A 221 17.30 -12.30 -9.00
C LEU A 221 17.09 -13.20 -10.22
N SER A 222 17.20 -14.52 -10.04
CA SER A 222 16.93 -15.47 -11.13
C SER A 222 15.42 -15.54 -11.45
N PRO A 223 15.02 -15.83 -12.71
CA PRO A 223 13.60 -15.96 -13.06
C PRO A 223 12.82 -16.96 -12.21
N ASP A 224 13.43 -18.12 -11.89
CA ASP A 224 12.81 -19.16 -11.07
C ASP A 224 12.60 -18.71 -9.62
N GLU A 225 13.57 -17.96 -9.08
CA GLU A 225 13.46 -17.39 -7.74
C GLU A 225 12.41 -16.28 -7.69
N ALA A 226 12.45 -15.36 -8.66
CA ALA A 226 11.45 -14.30 -8.81
C ALA A 226 10.03 -14.86 -8.90
N THR A 227 9.82 -15.91 -9.70
CA THR A 227 8.51 -16.55 -9.85
C THR A 227 7.97 -17.08 -8.51
N ARG A 228 8.81 -17.77 -7.71
CA ARG A 228 8.39 -18.28 -6.40
C ARG A 228 8.06 -17.14 -5.42
N MET A 229 8.88 -16.09 -5.41
CA MET A 229 8.65 -14.91 -4.57
C MET A 229 7.36 -14.20 -4.97
N TRP A 230 7.15 -13.96 -6.26
CA TRP A 230 5.95 -13.31 -6.79
C TRP A 230 4.68 -14.09 -6.47
N LEU A 231 4.67 -15.43 -6.59
CA LEU A 231 3.52 -16.24 -6.21
C LEU A 231 3.18 -16.08 -4.72
N SER A 232 4.19 -16.09 -3.84
CA SER A 232 4.00 -15.87 -2.42
C SER A 232 3.44 -14.47 -2.12
N MET A 233 4.04 -13.45 -2.73
CA MET A 233 3.66 -12.04 -2.55
C MET A 233 2.29 -11.72 -3.15
N TRP A 234 1.89 -12.38 -4.24
CA TRP A 234 0.54 -12.28 -4.80
C TRP A 234 -0.51 -12.79 -3.80
N HIS A 235 -0.33 -14.00 -3.26
CA HIS A 235 -1.26 -14.53 -2.26
C HIS A 235 -1.31 -13.67 -0.99
N GLN A 236 -0.17 -13.13 -0.54
CA GLN A 236 -0.14 -12.19 0.58
C GLN A 236 -0.87 -10.89 0.23
N GLY A 237 -0.63 -10.33 -0.97
CA GLY A 237 -1.26 -9.12 -1.47
C GLY A 237 -2.78 -9.22 -1.53
N VAL A 238 -3.33 -10.35 -1.99
CA VAL A 238 -4.77 -10.62 -1.97
C VAL A 238 -5.33 -10.52 -0.55
N ARG A 239 -4.67 -11.14 0.43
CA ARG A 239 -5.10 -11.10 1.84
C ARG A 239 -5.00 -9.69 2.43
N ASP A 240 -3.90 -8.99 2.17
CA ASP A 240 -3.65 -7.65 2.71
C ASP A 240 -4.65 -6.63 2.15
N LEU A 241 -4.95 -6.70 0.85
CA LEU A 241 -5.96 -5.85 0.21
C LEU A 241 -7.36 -6.12 0.77
N GLU A 242 -7.72 -7.37 1.04
CA GLU A 242 -9.03 -7.66 1.66
C GLU A 242 -9.11 -7.22 3.12
N ALA A 243 -8.01 -7.35 3.87
CA ALA A 243 -7.92 -6.82 5.24
C ALA A 243 -8.08 -5.29 5.25
N TYR A 244 -7.41 -4.59 4.32
CA TYR A 244 -7.58 -3.15 4.13
C TYR A 244 -9.03 -2.78 3.83
N ARG A 245 -9.66 -3.42 2.83
CA ARG A 245 -11.07 -3.15 2.47
C ARG A 245 -12.03 -3.44 3.63
N THR A 246 -11.79 -4.49 4.39
CA THR A 246 -12.61 -4.83 5.57
C THR A 246 -12.50 -3.75 6.65
N ALA A 247 -11.28 -3.29 6.95
CA ALA A 247 -11.07 -2.20 7.89
C ALA A 247 -11.74 -0.91 7.38
N GLN A 248 -11.59 -0.60 6.09
CA GLN A 248 -12.17 0.58 5.47
C GLN A 248 -13.71 0.58 5.58
N ARG A 249 -14.37 -0.51 5.17
CA ARG A 249 -15.83 -0.66 5.29
C ARG A 249 -16.31 -0.51 6.74
N HIS A 250 -15.54 -1.01 7.71
CA HIS A 250 -15.87 -0.85 9.12
C HIS A 250 -15.81 0.62 9.56
N ALA A 251 -14.77 1.36 9.17
CA ALA A 251 -14.65 2.78 9.47
C ALA A 251 -15.74 3.61 8.79
N GLU A 252 -16.05 3.34 7.52
CA GLU A 252 -17.12 4.03 6.76
C GLU A 252 -18.53 3.81 7.32
N ALA A 253 -18.75 2.71 8.06
CA ALA A 253 -20.03 2.40 8.69
C ALA A 253 -20.27 3.16 10.00
N LEU A 254 -19.29 3.91 10.51
CA LEU A 254 -19.42 4.71 11.73
C LEU A 254 -19.88 6.14 11.38
N ASP A 255 -20.66 6.76 12.25
CA ASP A 255 -21.22 8.11 12.06
C ASP A 255 -20.15 9.26 12.10
N GLY A 256 -18.85 8.93 12.14
CA GLY A 256 -17.71 9.85 12.08
C GLY A 256 -17.63 10.90 13.22
N CYS A 257 -16.72 11.88 13.07
CA CYS A 257 -16.78 13.12 13.83
C CYS A 257 -17.65 14.21 13.12
N ALA A 258 -18.23 13.87 11.97
CA ALA A 258 -19.04 14.74 11.12
C ALA A 258 -20.30 15.23 11.86
N GLY A 259 -20.27 16.47 12.31
CA GLY A 259 -21.32 17.09 13.13
C GLY A 259 -20.78 18.14 14.09
N ILE A 260 -19.47 18.17 14.27
CA ILE A 260 -18.75 19.23 14.98
C ILE A 260 -18.46 20.32 13.93
N ALA A 261 -19.36 21.30 13.80
CA ALA A 261 -19.04 22.49 13.01
C ALA A 261 -17.78 23.13 13.59
N THR A 262 -16.75 23.31 12.74
CA THR A 262 -15.59 24.14 13.04
C THR A 262 -16.10 25.54 13.39
N PRO A 263 -15.79 26.10 14.57
CA PRO A 263 -16.21 27.45 14.93
C PRO A 263 -15.60 28.51 14.00
#